data_AF-A8NFE0-F1
#
_entry.id   AF-A8NFE0-F1
#
_cell.length_a   1.000
_cell.length_b   1.000
_cell.length_c   1.000
_cell.angle_alpha   90.00
_cell.angle_beta   90.00
_cell.angle_gamma   90.00
#
_symmetry.space_group_name_H-M   'P 1'
#
loop_
_entity.id
_entity.type
_entity.pdbx_description
1 polymer ?
#
loop_
_entity_poly.entity_id
_entity_poly.type
_entity_poly.pdbx_seq_one_letter_code
_entity_poly.pdbx_strand_id
1 'polypeptide(L)'
;MALRRLAQNNAAAATPKREADSPVAKPRLSMPTTPRNRVSIGPYRSPASTPSLSATIPFDWEAARSRAPPPYTPLQRKLRQSTAGDSTDSPRPVRRAFVRKKGFFEKLRDTPSNVAFYLSMFPQNLPLPSAKASSRILAGIMHLAQFSLRVSKARRSPSNWEDIYGDDDDAWFDWTSLLTVILLGAAFANAAYLLSRTRKYHFHRRVDPISSPNAKFVPKDWDTAQPLRRPLWRRSLSFSWWAFISSWRFLLNIPSPPPAPANAGPASKIQELEVWTPNELELQLFSLYSPVHALLWQATSSANWITMLFCMGLLTITLNVLIFQYQMLVKDKEAIAAEVMSEYNEGFVYPRINPIRHDVGVMTHESEIVSVWD
;
A
#
# COMPACT_ATOMS: atom_id res chain seq x y z
N MET A 1 47.38 5.57 -15.38
CA MET A 1 47.12 4.32 -14.63
C MET A 1 45.65 4.31 -14.25
N ALA A 2 44.77 3.34 -14.52
CA ALA A 2 44.87 2.07 -15.20
C ALA A 2 43.58 1.89 -16.05
N LEU A 3 43.76 1.33 -17.24
CA LEU A 3 42.73 0.91 -18.19
C LEU A 3 42.17 -0.47 -17.78
N ARG A 4 40.86 -0.66 -17.84
CA ARG A 4 40.15 -1.90 -18.30
C ARG A 4 38.64 -1.73 -18.07
N ARG A 5 37.85 -1.50 -19.12
CA ARG A 5 37.15 -2.52 -19.94
C ARG A 5 36.04 -3.25 -19.17
N LEU A 6 34.78 -2.96 -19.50
CA LEU A 6 33.92 -3.87 -20.27
C LEU A 6 32.55 -3.23 -20.55
N ALA A 7 32.41 -2.74 -21.77
CA ALA A 7 31.14 -2.62 -22.48
C ALA A 7 31.37 -3.28 -23.85
N GLN A 8 30.50 -4.21 -24.26
CA GLN A 8 30.00 -4.38 -25.64
C GLN A 8 29.13 -5.65 -25.79
N ASN A 9 27.85 -5.41 -26.02
CA ASN A 9 27.04 -5.83 -27.18
C ASN A 9 27.46 -7.06 -28.01
N ASN A 10 26.49 -7.97 -28.13
CA ASN A 10 25.81 -8.43 -29.35
C ASN A 10 26.59 -8.82 -30.63
N ALA A 11 26.10 -9.93 -31.20
CA ALA A 11 26.09 -10.35 -32.62
C ALA A 11 27.20 -11.29 -33.14
N ALA A 12 26.80 -12.57 -33.29
CA ALA A 12 26.85 -13.45 -34.48
C ALA A 12 27.98 -13.35 -35.53
N ALA A 13 28.61 -14.50 -35.84
CA ALA A 13 28.91 -15.05 -37.20
C ALA A 13 29.79 -16.33 -37.04
N ALA A 14 29.37 -17.52 -37.52
CA ALA A 14 29.72 -18.16 -38.82
C ALA A 14 31.16 -18.74 -38.87
N THR A 15 31.56 -19.88 -39.46
CA THR A 15 31.06 -21.05 -40.25
C THR A 15 32.25 -22.07 -40.31
N PRO A 16 32.19 -23.26 -40.97
CA PRO A 16 32.42 -23.34 -42.42
C PRO A 16 31.56 -24.37 -43.20
N LYS A 17 31.50 -24.08 -44.51
CA LYS A 17 30.97 -24.82 -45.68
C LYS A 17 31.26 -26.33 -45.74
N ARG A 18 30.31 -27.08 -46.34
CA ARG A 18 30.61 -28.10 -47.36
C ARG A 18 29.43 -28.28 -48.32
N GLU A 19 29.70 -28.17 -49.62
CA GLU A 19 28.78 -28.35 -50.75
C GLU A 19 28.68 -29.82 -51.22
N ALA A 20 27.49 -30.13 -51.76
CA ALA A 20 27.12 -31.09 -52.81
C ALA A 20 27.52 -32.58 -52.71
N ASP A 21 26.54 -33.45 -52.43
CA ASP A 21 26.03 -34.43 -53.42
C ASP A 21 24.77 -35.16 -52.91
N SER A 22 23.81 -35.43 -53.79
CA SER A 22 22.65 -36.32 -53.56
C SER A 22 22.94 -37.73 -54.12
N PRO A 23 22.05 -38.72 -54.02
CA PRO A 23 21.34 -39.26 -52.85
C PRO A 23 21.50 -40.79 -52.76
N VAL A 24 21.67 -41.40 -51.57
CA VAL A 24 21.41 -42.85 -51.40
C VAL A 24 20.75 -43.12 -50.05
N ALA A 25 19.55 -43.69 -50.12
CA ALA A 25 18.73 -44.12 -49.00
C ALA A 25 19.44 -45.16 -48.14
N LYS A 26 19.51 -44.91 -46.82
CA LYS A 26 19.68 -45.93 -45.79
C LYS A 26 18.80 -45.56 -44.57
N PRO A 27 18.05 -46.51 -44.00
CA PRO A 27 17.15 -46.23 -42.90
C PRO A 27 17.96 -45.92 -41.64
N ARG A 28 17.80 -44.73 -41.05
CA ARG A 28 18.36 -44.44 -39.73
C ARG A 28 17.36 -44.90 -38.67
N LEU A 29 17.79 -45.91 -37.91
CA LEU A 29 17.19 -46.38 -36.68
C LEU A 29 16.82 -45.21 -35.77
N SER A 30 15.53 -45.07 -35.46
CA SER A 30 15.02 -44.10 -34.49
C SER A 30 15.50 -44.49 -33.10
N MET A 31 16.23 -43.59 -32.42
CA MET A 31 16.53 -43.77 -31.00
C MET A 31 15.22 -43.72 -30.18
N PRO A 32 15.08 -44.55 -29.13
CA PRO A 32 13.89 -44.54 -28.29
C PRO A 32 13.75 -43.18 -27.62
N THR A 33 12.67 -42.48 -27.95
CA THR A 33 12.28 -41.24 -27.29
C THR A 33 11.45 -41.62 -26.07
N THR A 34 11.91 -41.27 -24.88
CA THR A 34 11.11 -41.41 -23.65
C THR A 34 9.80 -40.62 -23.81
N PRO A 35 8.62 -41.27 -23.68
CA PRO A 35 7.35 -40.55 -23.77
C PRO A 35 7.28 -39.54 -22.63
N ARG A 36 7.12 -38.25 -22.96
CA ARG A 36 6.77 -37.23 -21.97
C ARG A 36 5.44 -37.62 -21.34
N ASN A 37 5.42 -37.71 -20.02
CA ASN A 37 4.22 -38.01 -19.25
C ASN A 37 3.15 -36.96 -19.54
N ARG A 38 2.20 -37.31 -20.41
CA ARG A 38 1.04 -36.47 -20.67
C ARG A 38 0.14 -36.68 -19.46
N VAL A 39 0.13 -35.71 -18.54
CA VAL A 39 -0.76 -35.70 -17.38
C VAL A 39 -2.18 -35.81 -17.90
N SER A 40 -2.74 -37.02 -17.88
CA SER A 40 -4.12 -37.28 -18.26
C SER A 40 -4.98 -36.66 -17.17
N ILE A 41 -5.79 -35.67 -17.57
CA ILE A 41 -6.74 -34.97 -16.72
C ILE A 41 -7.79 -36.00 -16.33
N GLY A 42 -7.65 -36.58 -15.13
CA GLY A 42 -8.70 -37.42 -14.54
C GLY A 42 -9.92 -36.55 -14.21
N PRO A 43 -11.15 -37.06 -14.36
CA PRO A 43 -12.40 -36.33 -14.14
C PRO A 43 -12.62 -35.86 -12.68
N TYR A 44 -11.69 -36.17 -11.77
CA TYR A 44 -11.78 -35.85 -10.34
C TYR A 44 -11.01 -34.58 -9.92
N ARG A 45 -10.39 -33.83 -10.84
CA ARG A 45 -9.73 -32.55 -10.51
C ARG A 45 -10.60 -31.36 -10.88
N SER A 46 -10.87 -30.49 -9.90
CA SER A 46 -11.64 -29.26 -10.13
C SER A 46 -10.87 -28.32 -11.09
N PRO A 47 -11.57 -27.58 -11.98
CA PRO A 47 -10.95 -26.60 -12.87
C PRO A 47 -10.17 -25.48 -12.16
N ALA A 48 -10.42 -25.28 -10.86
CA ALA A 48 -9.73 -24.34 -10.01
C ALA A 48 -8.36 -24.83 -9.50
N SER A 49 -8.08 -26.14 -9.60
CA SER A 49 -6.82 -26.75 -9.12
C SER A 49 -5.67 -26.69 -10.13
N THR A 50 -5.95 -26.24 -11.37
CA THR A 50 -4.94 -25.99 -12.40
C THR A 50 -4.77 -24.50 -12.61
N PRO A 51 -3.54 -23.95 -12.66
CA PRO A 51 -3.34 -22.57 -13.09
C PRO A 51 -3.92 -22.42 -14.50
N SER A 52 -4.69 -21.35 -14.75
CA SER A 52 -5.21 -21.09 -16.09
C SER A 52 -4.04 -20.99 -17.08
N LEU A 53 -4.25 -21.36 -18.35
CA LEU A 53 -3.24 -21.17 -19.40
C LEU A 53 -2.84 -19.69 -19.58
N SER A 54 -3.58 -18.75 -18.96
CA SER A 54 -3.27 -17.32 -18.86
C SER A 54 -2.53 -16.91 -17.58
N ALA A 55 -2.30 -17.82 -16.61
CA ALA A 55 -1.82 -17.49 -15.27
C ALA A 55 -0.29 -17.50 -15.08
N THR A 56 0.52 -17.70 -16.12
CA THR A 56 1.97 -17.88 -15.94
C THR A 56 2.84 -16.63 -16.14
N ILE A 57 2.27 -15.46 -16.45
CA ILE A 57 3.07 -14.23 -16.58
C ILE A 57 2.32 -13.07 -15.92
N PRO A 58 2.90 -12.42 -14.89
CA PRO A 58 2.29 -11.25 -14.26
C PRO A 58 2.09 -10.13 -15.29
N PHE A 59 1.01 -9.37 -15.12
CA PHE A 59 0.67 -8.27 -16.02
C PHE A 59 1.81 -7.24 -16.09
N ASP A 60 2.34 -7.03 -17.28
CA ASP A 60 3.45 -6.11 -17.52
C ASP A 60 2.94 -4.66 -17.60
N TRP A 61 2.99 -3.98 -16.45
CA TRP A 61 2.63 -2.57 -16.32
C TRP A 61 3.55 -1.63 -17.10
N GLU A 62 4.76 -2.04 -17.46
CA GLU A 62 5.69 -1.24 -18.26
C GLU A 62 5.32 -1.28 -19.74
N ALA A 63 4.96 -2.46 -20.27
CA ALA A 63 4.43 -2.61 -21.62
C ALA A 63 3.13 -1.82 -21.81
N ALA A 64 2.22 -1.85 -20.83
CA ALA A 64 0.97 -1.08 -20.86
C ALA A 64 1.22 0.44 -20.87
N ARG A 65 2.16 0.93 -20.04
CA ARG A 65 2.53 2.36 -19.98
C ARG A 65 3.20 2.86 -21.26
N SER A 66 4.05 2.03 -21.87
CA SER A 66 4.78 2.36 -23.10
C SER A 66 3.95 2.17 -24.38
N ARG A 67 2.70 1.69 -24.28
CA ARG A 67 1.87 1.26 -25.43
C ARG A 67 2.61 0.24 -26.33
N ALA A 68 3.53 -0.52 -25.75
CA ALA A 68 4.18 -1.61 -26.44
C ALA A 68 3.12 -2.68 -26.77
N PRO A 69 3.24 -3.39 -27.91
CA PRO A 69 2.35 -4.50 -28.19
C PRO A 69 2.43 -5.52 -27.03
N PRO A 70 1.29 -6.04 -26.55
CA PRO A 70 1.30 -6.99 -25.46
C PRO A 70 2.13 -8.22 -25.85
N PRO A 71 2.93 -8.78 -24.92
CA PRO A 71 3.76 -9.96 -25.20
C PRO A 71 2.91 -11.19 -25.58
N TYR A 72 1.60 -11.15 -25.32
CA TYR A 72 0.63 -12.13 -25.78
C TYR A 72 0.28 -11.92 -27.27
N THR A 73 1.22 -12.11 -28.18
CA THR A 73 0.79 -12.63 -29.49
C THR A 73 0.38 -14.07 -29.23
N PRO A 74 -0.90 -14.47 -29.36
CA PRO A 74 -1.23 -15.88 -29.27
C PRO A 74 -0.37 -16.58 -30.32
N LEU A 75 0.41 -17.57 -29.89
CA LEU A 75 1.04 -18.55 -30.79
C LEU A 75 0.03 -18.83 -31.88
N GLN A 76 0.32 -18.39 -33.11
CA GLN A 76 -0.54 -18.64 -34.25
C GLN A 76 -0.81 -20.13 -34.21
N ARG A 77 -2.05 -20.49 -33.86
CA ARG A 77 -2.48 -21.88 -33.77
C ARG A 77 -2.27 -22.41 -35.18
N LYS A 78 -1.18 -23.15 -35.39
CA LYS A 78 -0.82 -23.74 -36.68
C LYS A 78 -2.08 -24.42 -37.16
N LEU A 79 -2.74 -23.83 -38.16
CA LEU A 79 -4.04 -24.27 -38.61
C LEU A 79 -3.84 -25.72 -39.02
N ARG A 80 -4.58 -26.63 -38.39
CA ARG A 80 -4.49 -28.06 -38.68
C ARG A 80 -4.96 -28.20 -40.13
N GLN A 81 -4.00 -28.36 -41.03
CA GLN A 81 -4.23 -28.53 -42.46
C GLN A 81 -4.87 -29.92 -42.61
N SER A 82 -6.20 -29.97 -42.61
CA SER A 82 -6.92 -31.19 -42.95
C SER A 82 -6.73 -31.42 -44.44
N THR A 83 -6.00 -32.48 -44.77
CA THR A 83 -5.88 -33.03 -46.11
C THR A 83 -7.25 -33.51 -46.59
N ALA A 84 -7.95 -32.66 -47.34
CA ALA A 84 -9.01 -33.07 -48.24
C ALA A 84 -9.27 -31.95 -49.27
N GLY A 85 -9.15 -32.30 -50.54
CA GLY A 85 -9.91 -31.65 -51.61
C GLY A 85 -9.33 -30.37 -52.20
N ASP A 86 -8.73 -30.55 -53.36
CA ASP A 86 -8.52 -29.58 -54.43
C ASP A 86 -9.58 -28.45 -54.51
N SER A 87 -9.13 -27.21 -54.38
CA SER A 87 -9.59 -26.07 -55.19
C SER A 87 -8.79 -24.82 -54.82
N THR A 88 -8.31 -24.15 -55.85
CA THR A 88 -7.62 -22.87 -55.85
C THR A 88 -8.38 -21.80 -55.07
N ASP A 89 -7.92 -21.43 -53.88
CA ASP A 89 -8.22 -20.10 -53.34
C ASP A 89 -7.13 -19.62 -52.37
N SER A 90 -6.60 -18.44 -52.67
CA SER A 90 -5.52 -17.75 -51.93
C SER A 90 -5.89 -17.50 -50.45
N PRO A 91 -4.90 -17.49 -49.53
CA PRO A 91 -5.19 -17.31 -48.10
C PRO A 91 -5.72 -15.90 -47.80
N ARG A 92 -6.99 -15.79 -47.41
CA ARG A 92 -7.62 -14.51 -47.04
C ARG A 92 -6.95 -13.92 -45.79
N PRO A 93 -6.56 -12.62 -45.78
CA PRO A 93 -5.95 -11.99 -44.62
C PRO A 93 -6.95 -11.86 -43.47
N VAL A 94 -6.46 -12.07 -42.24
CA VAL A 94 -7.23 -11.90 -40.99
C VAL A 94 -7.82 -10.49 -40.97
N ARG A 95 -9.16 -10.40 -41.03
CA ARG A 95 -9.88 -9.12 -41.00
C ARG A 95 -9.60 -8.43 -39.67
N ARG A 96 -8.77 -7.37 -39.70
CA ARG A 96 -8.60 -6.48 -38.55
C ARG A 96 -9.95 -5.81 -38.29
N ALA A 97 -10.47 -5.92 -37.06
CA ALA A 97 -11.72 -5.27 -36.69
C ALA A 97 -11.59 -3.77 -36.96
N PHE A 98 -12.41 -3.24 -37.87
CA PHE A 98 -12.45 -1.83 -38.18
C PHE A 98 -13.14 -1.11 -37.02
N VAL A 99 -12.35 -0.55 -36.11
CA VAL A 99 -12.88 0.30 -35.04
C VAL A 99 -13.29 1.63 -35.67
N ARG A 100 -14.59 1.84 -35.81
CA ARG A 100 -15.13 3.12 -36.30
C ARG A 100 -14.71 4.22 -35.33
N LYS A 101 -14.03 5.25 -35.84
CA LYS A 101 -13.65 6.42 -35.05
C LYS A 101 -14.93 7.12 -34.60
N LYS A 102 -15.06 7.42 -33.30
CA LYS A 102 -16.15 8.25 -32.76
C LYS A 102 -16.23 9.59 -33.50
N GLY A 103 -17.45 10.05 -33.77
CA GLY A 103 -17.70 11.34 -34.41
C GLY A 103 -17.24 12.52 -33.55
N PHE A 104 -17.11 13.72 -34.13
CA PHE A 104 -16.67 14.91 -33.39
C PHE A 104 -17.63 15.29 -32.25
N PHE A 105 -18.95 15.27 -32.51
CA PHE A 105 -19.97 15.54 -31.48
C PHE A 105 -19.98 14.50 -30.36
N GLU A 106 -19.77 13.23 -30.69
CA GLU A 106 -19.66 12.15 -29.71
C GLU A 106 -18.41 12.31 -28.84
N LYS A 107 -17.28 12.70 -29.45
CA LYS A 107 -16.06 13.04 -28.70
C LYS A 107 -16.27 14.21 -27.75
N LEU A 108 -16.96 15.27 -28.18
CA LEU A 108 -17.25 16.43 -27.34
C LEU A 108 -18.12 16.04 -26.14
N ARG A 109 -19.19 15.26 -26.38
CA ARG A 109 -20.05 14.73 -25.32
C ARG A 109 -19.30 13.84 -24.32
N ASP A 110 -18.31 13.08 -24.80
CA ASP A 110 -17.46 12.20 -23.98
C ASP A 110 -16.27 12.93 -23.31
N THR A 111 -16.01 14.20 -23.60
CA THR A 111 -14.88 14.92 -22.98
C THR A 111 -14.96 15.01 -21.45
N PRO A 112 -16.11 15.26 -20.81
CA PRO A 112 -16.15 15.37 -19.34
C PRO A 112 -15.91 14.03 -18.66
N SER A 113 -16.41 12.93 -19.24
CA SER A 113 -16.18 11.59 -18.70
C SER A 113 -14.73 11.15 -18.84
N ASN A 114 -14.09 11.48 -19.97
CA ASN A 114 -12.66 11.24 -20.16
C ASN A 114 -11.81 12.08 -19.19
N VAL A 115 -12.13 13.36 -19.00
CA VAL A 115 -11.43 14.21 -18.02
C VAL A 115 -11.63 13.69 -16.60
N ALA A 116 -12.84 13.28 -16.22
CA ALA A 116 -13.10 12.69 -14.91
C ALA A 116 -12.33 11.37 -14.70
N PHE A 117 -12.21 10.55 -15.74
CA PHE A 117 -11.40 9.33 -15.72
C PHE A 117 -9.90 9.63 -15.58
N TYR A 118 -9.37 10.60 -16.33
CA TYR A 118 -7.97 11.00 -16.18
C TYR A 118 -7.71 11.67 -14.84
N LEU A 119 -8.68 12.42 -14.31
CA LEU A 119 -8.59 13.07 -13.00
C LEU A 119 -8.63 12.02 -11.87
N SER A 120 -9.44 10.98 -11.99
CA SER A 120 -9.47 9.88 -11.01
C SER A 120 -8.19 9.05 -11.03
N MET A 121 -7.52 8.97 -12.19
CA MET A 121 -6.20 8.37 -12.34
C MET A 121 -5.05 9.30 -11.92
N PHE A 122 -5.29 10.59 -11.75
CA PHE A 122 -4.26 11.62 -11.67
C PHE A 122 -3.35 11.56 -10.43
N PRO A 123 -3.70 10.91 -9.29
CA PRO A 123 -2.71 10.70 -8.23
C PRO A 123 -1.71 9.57 -8.52
N GLN A 124 -2.09 8.58 -9.34
CA GLN A 124 -1.34 7.33 -9.49
C GLN A 124 -0.51 7.26 -10.79
N ASN A 125 -0.89 8.05 -11.81
CA ASN A 125 -0.24 8.02 -13.13
C ASN A 125 0.84 9.09 -13.34
N LEU A 126 1.01 10.02 -12.40
CA LEU A 126 2.13 10.96 -12.44
C LEU A 126 3.37 10.31 -11.83
N PRO A 127 4.55 10.37 -12.49
CA PRO A 127 5.80 10.01 -11.85
C PRO A 127 6.10 11.09 -10.79
N LEU A 128 5.52 10.93 -9.60
CA LEU A 128 5.79 11.81 -8.48
C LEU A 128 7.29 11.75 -8.18
N PRO A 129 7.91 12.89 -7.83
CA PRO A 129 9.29 12.88 -7.37
C PRO A 129 9.42 11.92 -6.18
N SER A 130 10.60 11.32 -6.02
CA SER A 130 10.86 10.45 -4.87
C SER A 130 10.42 11.13 -3.57
N ALA A 131 9.94 10.35 -2.60
CA ALA A 131 9.53 10.86 -1.28
C ALA A 131 10.61 11.75 -0.62
N LYS A 132 11.88 11.48 -0.94
CA LYS A 132 13.02 12.27 -0.48
C LYS A 132 13.13 13.63 -1.16
N ALA A 133 12.94 13.67 -2.48
CA ALA A 133 12.96 14.91 -3.23
C ALA A 133 11.74 15.78 -2.87
N SER A 134 10.55 15.19 -2.78
CA SER A 134 9.32 15.92 -2.43
C SER A 134 9.38 16.52 -1.02
N SER A 135 9.84 15.76 -0.02
CA SER A 135 9.98 16.27 1.36
C SER A 135 10.99 17.40 1.47
N ARG A 136 12.13 17.33 0.76
CA ARG A 136 13.12 18.43 0.71
C ARG A 136 12.58 19.68 0.06
N ILE A 137 11.89 19.53 -1.08
CA ILE A 137 11.26 20.67 -1.77
C ILE A 137 10.20 21.29 -0.86
N LEU A 138 9.32 20.47 -0.27
CA LEU A 138 8.25 20.95 0.59
C LEU A 138 8.79 21.63 1.86
N ALA A 139 9.74 21.01 2.56
CA ALA A 139 10.38 21.61 3.72
C ALA A 139 11.12 22.91 3.37
N GLY A 140 11.84 22.93 2.25
CA GLY A 140 12.50 24.12 1.73
C GLY A 140 11.52 25.26 1.46
N ILE A 141 10.38 24.95 0.84
CA ILE A 141 9.30 25.93 0.61
C ILE A 141 8.72 26.43 1.94
N MET A 142 8.49 25.54 2.91
CA MET A 142 7.98 25.94 4.24
C MET A 142 8.96 26.87 4.97
N HIS A 143 10.26 26.54 4.96
CA HIS A 143 11.30 27.42 5.51
C HIS A 143 11.38 28.76 4.78
N LEU A 144 11.35 28.76 3.45
CA LEU A 144 11.42 29.97 2.64
C LEU A 144 10.19 30.87 2.85
N ALA A 145 9.00 30.27 2.95
CA ALA A 145 7.78 30.99 3.26
C ALA A 145 7.85 31.62 4.66
N GLN A 146 8.29 30.87 5.66
CA GLN A 146 8.46 31.38 7.02
C GLN A 146 9.50 32.50 7.09
N PHE A 147 10.63 32.35 6.39
CA PHE A 147 11.65 33.41 6.25
C PHE A 147 11.07 34.67 5.60
N SER A 148 10.36 34.52 4.48
CA SER A 148 9.73 35.65 3.76
C SER A 148 8.70 36.37 4.63
N LEU A 149 7.91 35.64 5.41
CA LEU A 149 6.99 36.20 6.39
C LEU A 149 7.72 36.98 7.49
N ARG A 150 8.87 36.49 7.96
CA ARG A 150 9.69 37.20 8.95
C ARG A 150 10.26 38.48 8.40
N VAL A 151 10.81 38.45 7.18
CA VAL A 151 11.33 39.66 6.52
C VAL A 151 10.21 40.67 6.31
N SER A 152 9.02 40.23 5.89
CA SER A 152 7.85 41.10 5.72
C SER A 152 7.43 41.76 7.04
N LYS A 153 7.34 40.99 8.14
CA LYS A 153 7.02 41.53 9.48
C LYS A 153 8.10 42.48 10.00
N ALA A 154 9.38 42.16 9.80
CA ALA A 154 10.48 43.01 10.23
C ALA A 154 10.48 44.37 9.52
N ARG A 155 10.12 44.40 8.22
CA ARG A 155 9.99 45.66 7.44
C ARG A 155 8.82 46.53 7.87
N ARG A 156 7.77 45.93 8.47
CA ARG A 156 6.60 46.63 9.00
C ARG A 156 6.77 47.04 10.46
N SER A 157 7.86 46.63 11.12
CA SER A 157 8.10 47.04 12.50
C SER A 157 8.37 48.54 12.52
N PRO A 158 7.64 49.33 13.31
CA PRO A 158 7.88 50.77 13.43
C PRO A 158 9.32 50.99 13.88
N SER A 159 10.04 51.82 13.14
CA SER A 159 11.46 52.11 13.42
C SER A 159 11.60 53.39 14.24
N ASN A 160 10.67 54.33 14.07
CA ASN A 160 10.58 55.56 14.84
C ASN A 160 9.38 55.53 15.79
N TRP A 161 9.50 56.25 16.90
CA TRP A 161 8.43 56.38 17.90
C TRP A 161 7.18 57.10 17.35
N GLU A 162 7.35 57.94 16.32
CA GLU A 162 6.28 58.62 15.60
C GLU A 162 5.41 57.64 14.79
N ASP A 163 5.99 56.53 14.29
CA ASP A 163 5.27 55.49 13.54
C ASP A 163 4.33 54.68 14.43
N ILE A 164 4.50 54.70 15.76
CA ILE A 164 3.64 53.99 16.72
C ILE A 164 2.27 54.66 16.87
N TYR A 165 2.20 55.97 16.55
CA TYR A 165 1.00 56.79 16.67
C TYR A 165 0.44 57.22 15.31
N GLY A 166 1.12 56.88 14.21
CA GLY A 166 0.55 57.06 12.88
C GLY A 166 -0.69 56.19 12.74
N ASP A 167 -1.71 56.72 12.06
CA ASP A 167 -2.86 55.92 11.60
C ASP A 167 -2.34 54.88 10.61
N ASP A 168 -1.82 53.76 11.13
CA ASP A 168 -1.58 52.57 10.34
C ASP A 168 -2.92 52.23 9.67
N ASP A 169 -2.90 52.09 8.35
CA ASP A 169 -4.00 51.49 7.59
C ASP A 169 -4.19 50.06 8.12
N ASP A 170 -4.92 49.95 9.24
CA ASP A 170 -5.15 48.74 9.99
C ASP A 170 -5.99 47.83 9.10
N ALA A 171 -5.29 47.03 8.31
CA ALA A 171 -5.88 45.86 7.71
C ALA A 171 -6.50 45.08 8.86
N TRP A 172 -7.82 45.06 8.94
CA TRP A 172 -8.62 44.33 9.94
C TRP A 172 -8.20 42.86 10.11
N PHE A 173 -7.39 42.34 9.19
CA PHE A 173 -6.81 41.02 9.19
C PHE A 173 -5.33 40.98 8.76
N ASP A 174 -4.44 40.52 9.65
CA ASP A 174 -3.04 40.25 9.31
C ASP A 174 -2.86 38.86 8.66
N TRP A 175 -2.80 38.85 7.33
CA TRP A 175 -2.52 37.65 6.53
C TRP A 175 -1.20 36.96 6.91
N THR A 176 -0.22 37.71 7.41
CA THR A 176 1.08 37.12 7.76
C THR A 176 0.99 36.31 9.05
N SER A 177 0.23 36.76 10.04
CA SER A 177 -0.12 35.98 11.24
C SER A 177 -0.85 34.69 10.88
N LEU A 178 -1.90 34.78 10.04
CA LEU A 178 -2.64 33.60 9.60
C LEU A 178 -1.73 32.58 8.92
N LEU A 179 -0.88 33.02 7.99
CA LEU A 179 0.01 32.09 7.28
C LEU A 179 1.00 31.43 8.24
N THR A 180 1.53 32.14 9.24
CA THR A 180 2.38 31.51 10.27
C THR A 180 1.64 30.46 11.09
N VAL A 181 0.38 30.69 11.44
CA VAL A 181 -0.46 29.70 12.15
C VAL A 181 -0.74 28.48 11.27
N ILE A 182 -0.97 28.68 9.97
CA ILE A 182 -1.15 27.58 9.01
C ILE A 182 0.13 26.74 8.89
N LEU A 183 1.31 27.36 8.77
CA LEU A 183 2.58 26.63 8.70
C LEU A 183 2.90 25.88 9.99
N LEU A 184 2.58 26.49 11.15
CA LEU A 184 2.72 25.84 12.45
C LEU A 184 1.76 24.63 12.55
N GLY A 185 0.49 24.84 12.20
CA GLY A 185 -0.52 23.79 12.15
C GLY A 185 -0.13 22.65 11.20
N ALA A 186 0.47 22.96 10.05
CA ALA A 186 0.96 21.96 9.11
C ALA A 186 2.12 21.12 9.71
N ALA A 187 3.04 21.74 10.46
CA ALA A 187 4.11 21.01 11.13
C ALA A 187 3.57 20.06 12.22
N PHE A 188 2.63 20.54 13.04
CA PHE A 188 1.95 19.71 14.05
C PHE A 188 1.09 18.61 13.42
N ALA A 189 0.39 18.91 12.33
CA ALA A 189 -0.40 17.92 11.61
C ALA A 189 0.49 16.82 11.01
N ASN A 190 1.65 17.17 10.42
CA ASN A 190 2.61 16.18 9.94
C ASN A 190 3.17 15.32 11.08
N ALA A 191 3.53 15.92 12.22
CA ALA A 191 4.00 15.18 13.39
C ALA A 191 2.92 14.23 13.96
N ALA A 192 1.69 14.71 14.11
CA ALA A 192 0.57 13.91 14.57
C ALA A 192 0.23 12.78 13.59
N TYR A 193 0.28 13.06 12.28
CA TYR A 193 0.06 12.05 11.25
C TYR A 193 1.15 10.98 11.25
N LEU A 194 2.42 11.39 11.35
CA LEU A 194 3.57 10.48 11.47
C LEU A 194 3.42 9.55 12.69
N LEU A 195 3.06 10.09 13.86
CA LEU A 195 2.94 9.34 15.10
C LEU A 195 1.69 8.46 15.18
N SER A 196 0.60 8.84 14.49
CA SER A 196 -0.64 8.07 14.46
C SER A 196 -0.68 7.02 13.35
N ARG A 197 0.33 7.00 12.46
CA ARG A 197 0.37 6.06 11.34
C ARG A 197 0.87 4.69 11.79
N THR A 198 -0.09 3.79 11.96
CA THR A 198 0.15 2.39 12.35
C THR A 198 -0.44 1.42 11.32
N ARG A 199 0.11 0.20 11.30
CA ARG A 199 -0.38 -0.91 10.49
C ARG A 199 -0.67 -2.08 11.42
N LYS A 200 -1.81 -2.72 11.20
CA LYS A 200 -2.26 -3.86 11.98
C LYS A 200 -1.77 -5.16 11.33
N TYR A 201 -1.27 -6.06 12.17
CA TYR A 201 -0.86 -7.41 11.80
C TYR A 201 -1.66 -8.41 12.65
N HIS A 202 -2.08 -9.51 12.03
CA HIS A 202 -2.91 -10.51 12.67
C HIS A 202 -2.18 -11.85 12.70
N PHE A 203 -2.11 -12.46 13.87
CA PHE A 203 -1.41 -13.72 14.11
C PHE A 203 -2.40 -14.85 14.28
N HIS A 204 -2.50 -15.72 13.27
CA HIS A 204 -3.54 -16.73 13.21
C HIS A 204 -3.18 -18.01 13.95
N ARG A 205 -1.89 -18.33 14.04
CA ARG A 205 -1.38 -19.59 14.61
C ARG A 205 -0.82 -19.42 16.02
N ARG A 206 -0.54 -18.19 16.43
CA ARG A 206 0.05 -17.87 17.73
C ARG A 206 -0.98 -17.90 18.85
N VAL A 207 -0.73 -18.74 19.86
CA VAL A 207 -1.54 -18.82 21.09
C VAL A 207 -0.95 -17.96 22.21
N ASP A 208 0.38 -17.88 22.28
CA ASP A 208 1.09 -17.15 23.32
C ASP A 208 1.02 -15.63 23.13
N PRO A 209 0.73 -14.86 24.20
CA PRO A 209 0.63 -13.42 24.09
C PRO A 209 1.97 -12.77 23.76
N ILE A 210 2.01 -11.95 22.70
CA ILE A 210 3.13 -11.06 22.41
C ILE A 210 3.34 -10.05 23.53
N SER A 211 4.61 -9.87 23.92
CA SER A 211 5.06 -8.99 25.01
C SER A 211 5.08 -7.49 24.69
N SER A 212 4.46 -7.06 23.58
CA SER A 212 4.39 -5.65 23.16
C SER A 212 3.14 -4.96 23.72
N PRO A 213 3.24 -3.69 24.14
CA PRO A 213 2.07 -2.93 24.62
C PRO A 213 1.02 -2.68 23.52
N ASN A 214 1.42 -2.78 22.25
CA ASN A 214 0.54 -2.58 21.09
C ASN A 214 -0.22 -3.87 20.67
N ALA A 215 -0.04 -4.98 21.39
CA ALA A 215 -0.72 -6.24 21.12
C ALA A 215 -2.03 -6.34 21.91
N LYS A 216 -3.08 -6.86 21.26
CA LYS A 216 -4.38 -7.12 21.87
C LYS A 216 -5.06 -8.32 21.23
N PHE A 217 -5.96 -8.98 21.96
CA PHE A 217 -6.78 -10.06 21.41
C PHE A 217 -8.06 -9.50 20.78
N VAL A 218 -8.34 -9.90 19.55
CA VAL A 218 -9.49 -9.46 18.74
C VAL A 218 -10.23 -10.70 18.24
N PRO A 219 -11.58 -10.73 18.23
CA PRO A 219 -12.33 -11.84 17.66
C PRO A 219 -12.03 -12.03 16.17
N LYS A 220 -11.94 -13.30 15.73
CA LYS A 220 -11.61 -13.70 14.35
C LYS A 220 -12.60 -13.22 13.29
N ASP A 221 -13.85 -12.95 13.66
CA ASP A 221 -14.93 -12.56 12.72
C ASP A 221 -14.77 -11.14 12.13
N TRP A 222 -13.66 -10.47 12.42
CA TRP A 222 -13.30 -9.14 11.94
C TRP A 222 -13.32 -9.01 10.40
N ASP A 223 -12.91 -10.04 9.65
CA ASP A 223 -12.84 -9.97 8.18
C ASP A 223 -14.22 -9.77 7.53
N THR A 224 -15.29 -10.21 8.20
CA THR A 224 -16.66 -10.13 7.68
C THR A 224 -17.33 -8.78 7.95
N ALA A 225 -16.80 -8.01 8.90
CA ALA A 225 -17.36 -6.74 9.31
C ALA A 225 -16.27 -5.68 9.28
N GLN A 226 -15.91 -5.18 8.10
CA GLN A 226 -15.30 -3.85 8.03
C GLN A 226 -16.35 -2.86 8.54
N PRO A 227 -16.24 -2.28 9.75
CA PRO A 227 -17.14 -1.20 10.10
C PRO A 227 -16.85 -0.10 9.09
N LEU A 228 -17.87 0.30 8.31
CA LEU A 228 -17.79 1.47 7.44
C LEU A 228 -17.10 2.58 8.24
N ARG A 229 -15.90 3.00 7.81
CA ARG A 229 -15.13 4.07 8.46
C ARG A 229 -16.05 5.26 8.62
N ARG A 230 -16.61 5.44 9.82
CA ARG A 230 -17.56 6.53 10.08
C ARG A 230 -16.80 7.83 9.83
N PRO A 231 -17.32 8.75 9.01
CA PRO A 231 -16.63 9.98 8.69
C PRO A 231 -16.35 10.76 9.99
N LEU A 232 -15.20 11.45 10.05
CA LEU A 232 -14.68 12.07 11.28
C LEU A 232 -15.73 12.95 11.98
N TRP A 233 -16.54 13.70 11.22
CA TRP A 233 -17.60 14.53 11.76
C TRP A 233 -18.65 13.75 12.55
N ARG A 234 -19.07 12.56 12.10
CA ARG A 234 -20.01 11.70 12.84
C ARG A 234 -19.40 11.16 14.13
N ARG A 235 -18.08 10.89 14.13
CA ARG A 235 -17.36 10.46 15.34
C ARG A 235 -17.27 11.59 16.36
N SER A 236 -16.90 12.79 15.91
CA SER A 236 -16.87 13.98 16.76
C SER A 236 -18.25 14.31 17.31
N LEU A 237 -19.31 14.30 16.47
CA LEU A 237 -20.68 14.53 16.94
C LEU A 237 -21.12 13.47 17.96
N SER A 238 -20.77 12.20 17.72
CA SER A 238 -21.12 11.10 18.64
C SER A 238 -20.40 11.24 19.99
N PHE A 239 -19.12 11.66 19.97
CA PHE A 239 -18.36 11.93 21.18
C PHE A 239 -18.90 13.15 21.93
N SER A 240 -19.15 14.25 21.22
CA SER A 240 -19.74 15.46 21.80
C SER A 240 -21.14 15.19 22.38
N TRP A 241 -21.95 14.40 21.68
CA TRP A 241 -23.27 13.97 22.16
C TRP A 241 -23.18 13.06 23.38
N TRP A 242 -22.24 12.11 23.38
CA TRP A 242 -21.96 11.26 24.53
C TRP A 242 -21.46 12.07 25.74
N ALA A 243 -20.56 13.03 25.53
CA ALA A 243 -20.04 13.92 26.56
C ALA A 243 -21.15 14.83 27.10
N PHE A 244 -22.00 15.37 26.21
CA PHE A 244 -23.19 16.16 26.58
C PHE A 244 -24.14 15.33 27.45
N ILE A 245 -24.52 14.13 27.00
CA ILE A 245 -25.38 13.22 27.79
C ILE A 245 -24.71 12.87 29.12
N SER A 246 -23.42 12.55 29.13
CA SER A 246 -22.71 12.22 30.38
C SER A 246 -22.67 13.40 31.35
N SER A 247 -22.46 14.62 30.85
CA SER A 247 -22.52 15.84 31.66
C SER A 247 -23.90 16.07 32.26
N TRP A 248 -24.97 15.89 31.48
CA TRP A 248 -26.35 16.03 31.98
C TRP A 248 -26.74 14.93 32.95
N ARG A 249 -26.30 13.69 32.71
CA ARG A 249 -26.53 12.56 33.63
C ARG A 249 -25.79 12.74 34.95
N PHE A 250 -24.56 13.27 34.90
CA PHE A 250 -23.80 13.65 36.10
C PHE A 250 -24.55 14.72 36.90
N LEU A 251 -25.03 15.78 36.25
CA LEU A 251 -25.78 16.87 36.90
C LEU A 251 -27.12 16.39 37.50
N LEU A 252 -27.78 15.43 36.87
CA LEU A 252 -29.06 14.88 37.32
C LEU A 252 -28.91 13.62 38.21
N ASN A 253 -27.67 13.25 38.57
CA ASN A 253 -27.34 12.06 39.35
C ASN A 253 -27.96 10.75 38.80
N ILE A 254 -28.05 10.62 37.47
CA ILE A 254 -28.64 9.46 36.81
C ILE A 254 -27.54 8.40 36.60
N PRO A 255 -27.67 7.18 37.16
CA PRO A 255 -26.65 6.14 37.05
C PRO A 255 -26.47 5.71 35.60
N SER A 256 -25.22 5.53 35.14
CA SER A 256 -24.92 5.09 33.78
C SER A 256 -25.55 3.73 33.45
N PRO A 257 -26.00 3.50 32.19
CA PRO A 257 -26.52 2.19 31.81
C PRO A 257 -25.43 1.13 32.03
N PRO A 258 -25.77 -0.06 32.56
CA PRO A 258 -24.82 -1.15 32.61
C PRO A 258 -24.35 -1.48 31.18
N PRO A 259 -23.06 -1.80 30.99
CA PRO A 259 -22.58 -2.20 29.68
C PRO A 259 -23.41 -3.37 29.20
N ALA A 260 -23.91 -3.30 27.96
CA ALA A 260 -24.65 -4.39 27.36
C ALA A 260 -23.81 -5.67 27.45
N PRO A 261 -24.39 -6.81 27.87
CA PRO A 261 -23.67 -8.07 27.88
C PRO A 261 -23.20 -8.32 26.46
N ALA A 262 -21.88 -8.40 26.28
CA ALA A 262 -21.30 -8.76 25.01
C ALA A 262 -21.65 -10.22 24.75
N ASN A 263 -22.78 -10.45 24.06
CA ASN A 263 -23.14 -11.74 23.49
C ASN A 263 -22.18 -12.05 22.35
N ALA A 264 -20.92 -12.33 22.68
CA ALA A 264 -20.01 -13.02 21.81
C ALA A 264 -20.06 -14.48 22.26
N GLY A 265 -20.48 -15.38 21.36
CA GLY A 265 -20.21 -16.81 21.54
C GLY A 265 -18.70 -17.07 21.71
N PRO A 266 -18.24 -18.33 21.73
CA PRO A 266 -16.80 -18.63 21.72
C PRO A 266 -16.19 -18.26 20.35
N ALA A 267 -16.10 -16.96 20.06
CA ALA A 267 -15.40 -16.44 18.90
C ALA A 267 -13.92 -16.72 19.14
N SER A 268 -13.31 -17.51 18.25
CA SER A 268 -11.87 -17.75 18.28
C SER A 268 -11.17 -16.38 18.30
N LYS A 269 -10.37 -16.14 19.33
CA LYS A 269 -9.63 -14.88 19.48
C LYS A 269 -8.30 -15.01 18.74
N ILE A 270 -7.97 -13.99 17.96
CA ILE A 270 -6.72 -13.84 17.23
C ILE A 270 -5.96 -12.69 17.86
N GLN A 271 -4.63 -12.77 17.88
CA GLN A 271 -3.83 -11.65 18.36
C GLN A 271 -3.62 -10.62 17.23
N GLU A 272 -3.97 -9.36 17.49
CA GLU A 272 -3.70 -8.20 16.65
C GLU A 272 -2.53 -7.41 17.25
N LEU A 273 -1.55 -7.08 16.42
CA LEU A 273 -0.44 -6.20 16.76
C LEU A 273 -0.47 -4.95 15.88
N GLU A 274 -0.48 -3.80 16.53
CA GLU A 274 -0.45 -2.50 15.87
C GLU A 274 0.98 -1.97 15.79
N VAL A 275 1.59 -2.03 14.61
CA VAL A 275 2.99 -1.65 14.39
C VAL A 275 3.08 -0.27 13.77
N TRP A 276 3.91 0.59 14.34
CA TRP A 276 4.19 1.91 13.79
C TRP A 276 4.84 1.81 12.39
N THR A 277 4.26 2.45 11.38
CA THR A 277 4.78 2.36 9.99
C THR A 277 4.97 3.75 9.39
N PRO A 278 6.07 4.43 9.76
CA PRO A 278 6.34 5.77 9.24
C PRO A 278 6.57 5.70 7.73
N ASN A 279 5.92 6.61 7.00
CA ASN A 279 6.17 6.79 5.59
C ASN A 279 7.43 7.64 5.38
N GLU A 280 8.17 7.36 4.32
CA GLU A 280 9.44 8.03 4.03
C GLU A 280 9.27 9.55 3.90
N LEU A 281 8.18 10.01 3.28
CA LEU A 281 7.90 11.43 3.09
C LEU A 281 7.67 12.14 4.44
N GLU A 282 6.77 11.61 5.27
CA GLU A 282 6.39 12.21 6.57
C GLU A 282 7.57 12.23 7.53
N LEU A 283 8.35 11.15 7.56
CA LEU A 283 9.55 11.03 8.38
C LEU A 283 10.59 12.08 7.97
N GLN A 284 10.86 12.21 6.67
CA GLN A 284 11.81 13.21 6.18
C GLN A 284 11.30 14.64 6.37
N LEU A 285 10.02 14.89 6.10
CA LEU A 285 9.41 16.19 6.34
C LEU A 285 9.44 16.57 7.82
N PHE A 286 9.20 15.62 8.73
CA PHE A 286 9.34 15.84 10.17
C PHE A 286 10.79 16.14 10.56
N SER A 287 11.76 15.46 9.95
CA SER A 287 13.18 15.71 10.22
C SER A 287 13.65 17.09 9.73
N LEU A 288 13.16 17.53 8.57
CA LEU A 288 13.57 18.79 7.94
C LEU A 288 12.75 19.99 8.44
N TYR A 289 11.46 19.81 8.73
CA TYR A 289 10.54 20.84 9.20
C TYR A 289 9.62 20.29 10.30
N SER A 290 10.20 20.12 11.49
CA SER A 290 9.46 19.71 12.69
C SER A 290 8.67 20.87 13.33
N PRO A 291 7.71 20.60 14.23
CA PRO A 291 7.03 21.66 15.01
C PRO A 291 8.00 22.60 15.75
N VAL A 292 9.18 22.09 16.14
CA VAL A 292 10.24 22.87 16.77
C VAL A 292 10.80 23.90 15.80
N HIS A 293 11.04 23.55 14.53
CA HIS A 293 11.55 24.48 13.51
C HIS A 293 10.56 25.62 13.26
N ALA A 294 9.26 25.31 13.20
CA ALA A 294 8.21 26.32 13.05
C ALA A 294 8.19 27.31 14.23
N LEU A 295 8.36 26.84 15.47
CA LEU A 295 8.48 27.69 16.66
C LEU A 295 9.81 28.44 16.75
N LEU A 296 10.91 27.85 16.26
CA LEU A 296 12.23 28.49 16.22
C LEU A 296 12.22 29.75 15.36
N TRP A 297 11.51 29.72 14.23
CA TRP A 297 11.25 30.93 13.45
C TRP A 297 10.50 31.98 14.27
N GLN A 298 9.64 31.57 15.22
CA GLN A 298 8.95 32.49 16.13
C GLN A 298 9.88 33.11 17.19
N ALA A 299 10.92 32.38 17.59
CA ALA A 299 11.88 32.75 18.62
C ALA A 299 13.04 33.66 18.14
N THR A 300 13.14 34.01 16.85
CA THR A 300 14.25 34.81 16.29
C THR A 300 14.26 36.30 16.73
N SER A 301 13.28 36.75 17.52
CA SER A 301 13.27 38.13 18.06
C SER A 301 14.05 38.21 19.38
N SER A 302 14.72 39.34 19.64
CA SER A 302 15.56 39.58 20.82
C SER A 302 14.82 39.46 22.17
N ALA A 303 13.48 39.51 22.17
CA ALA A 303 12.66 39.50 23.38
C ALA A 303 12.00 38.14 23.73
N ASN A 304 12.24 37.05 22.98
CA ASN A 304 11.42 35.83 23.05
C ASN A 304 12.08 34.65 23.79
N TRP A 305 12.68 34.88 24.96
CA TRP A 305 13.32 33.83 25.76
C TRP A 305 12.35 32.72 26.21
N ILE A 306 11.07 33.06 26.45
CA ILE A 306 10.01 32.09 26.79
C ILE A 306 9.80 31.09 25.65
N THR A 307 9.70 31.58 24.40
CA THR A 307 9.55 30.72 23.22
C THR A 307 10.77 29.82 23.03
N MET A 308 11.97 30.30 23.36
CA MET A 308 13.19 29.48 23.31
C MET A 308 13.14 28.32 24.32
N LEU A 309 12.68 28.57 25.56
CA LEU A 309 12.49 27.50 26.56
C LEU A 309 11.47 26.46 26.08
N PHE A 310 10.35 26.89 25.49
CA PHE A 310 9.39 25.97 24.88
C PHE A 310 10.01 25.16 23.73
N CYS A 311 10.85 25.76 22.89
CA CYS A 311 11.55 25.04 21.82
C CYS A 311 12.50 23.97 22.39
N MET A 312 13.24 24.27 23.46
CA MET A 312 14.13 23.29 24.12
C MET A 312 13.34 22.12 24.72
N GLY A 313 12.26 22.42 25.45
CA GLY A 313 11.39 21.39 26.02
C GLY A 313 10.73 20.53 24.94
N LEU A 314 10.20 21.16 23.90
CA LEU A 314 9.54 20.47 22.80
C LEU A 314 10.52 19.62 21.98
N LEU A 315 11.74 20.09 21.75
CA LEU A 315 12.80 19.29 21.11
C LEU A 315 13.11 18.04 21.93
N THR A 316 13.24 18.19 23.24
CA THR A 316 13.50 17.06 24.15
C THR A 316 12.36 16.05 24.10
N ILE A 317 11.10 16.50 24.18
CA ILE A 317 9.92 15.63 24.12
C ILE A 317 9.85 14.91 22.77
N THR A 318 9.99 15.65 21.66
CA THR A 318 9.87 15.09 20.30
C THR A 318 10.94 14.03 20.02
N LEU A 319 12.18 14.24 20.47
CA LEU A 319 13.25 13.23 20.36
C LEU A 319 12.98 12.00 21.21
N ASN A 320 12.57 12.17 22.48
CA ASN A 320 12.28 11.04 23.35
C ASN A 320 11.10 10.18 22.83
N VAL A 321 10.03 10.82 22.35
CA VAL A 321 8.91 10.13 21.72
C VAL A 321 9.37 9.35 20.48
N LEU A 322 10.20 9.97 19.63
CA LEU A 322 10.71 9.30 18.44
C LEU A 322 11.60 8.10 18.78
N ILE A 323 12.46 8.22 19.78
CA ILE A 323 13.31 7.11 20.27
C ILE A 323 12.44 5.97 20.80
N PHE A 324 11.45 6.28 21.65
CA PHE A 324 10.53 5.29 22.19
C PHE A 324 9.78 4.54 21.09
N GLN A 325 9.20 5.28 20.13
CA GLN A 325 8.48 4.69 19.00
C GLN A 325 9.39 3.83 18.13
N TYR A 326 10.64 4.24 17.90
CA TYR A 326 11.61 3.46 17.15
C TYR A 326 12.02 2.17 17.89
N GLN A 327 12.24 2.22 19.20
CA GLN A 327 12.53 1.03 20.00
C GLN A 327 11.36 0.03 19.98
N MET A 328 10.13 0.52 20.08
CA MET A 328 8.94 -0.32 19.95
C MET A 328 8.81 -0.93 18.55
N LEU A 329 9.06 -0.15 17.50
CA LEU A 329 9.05 -0.64 16.13
C LEU A 329 10.03 -1.79 15.89
N VAL A 330 11.24 -1.72 16.44
CA VAL A 330 12.24 -2.78 16.31
C VAL A 330 11.73 -4.07 16.98
N LYS A 331 11.23 -3.98 18.22
CA LYS A 331 10.67 -5.13 18.95
C LYS A 331 9.48 -5.76 18.23
N ASP A 332 8.57 -4.91 17.74
CA ASP A 332 7.37 -5.36 17.03
C ASP A 332 7.73 -6.05 15.69
N LYS A 333 8.73 -5.54 14.97
CA LYS A 333 9.23 -6.17 13.73
C LYS A 333 9.93 -7.51 13.99
N GLU A 334 10.69 -7.61 15.07
CA GLU A 334 11.33 -8.86 15.48
C GLU A 334 10.27 -9.93 15.81
N ALA A 335 9.22 -9.55 16.56
CA ALA A 335 8.10 -10.45 16.86
C ALA A 335 7.38 -10.93 15.59
N ILE A 336 7.15 -10.03 14.62
CA ILE A 336 6.58 -10.40 13.32
C ILE A 336 7.52 -11.36 12.58
N ALA A 337 8.81 -11.05 12.47
CA ALA A 337 9.77 -11.88 11.74
C ALA A 337 9.91 -13.28 12.35
N ALA A 338 9.95 -13.38 13.67
CA ALA A 338 9.97 -14.63 14.40
C ALA A 338 8.72 -15.48 14.09
N GLU A 339 7.55 -14.85 14.06
CA GLU A 339 6.30 -15.54 13.74
C GLU A 339 6.23 -15.95 12.26
N VAL A 340 6.65 -15.10 11.32
CA VAL A 340 6.69 -15.48 9.91
C VAL A 340 7.60 -16.71 9.71
N MET A 341 8.72 -16.77 10.44
CA MET A 341 9.61 -17.92 10.39
C MET A 341 9.00 -19.17 11.05
N SER A 342 8.26 -19.03 12.15
CA SER A 342 7.55 -20.18 12.76
C SER A 342 6.46 -20.71 11.84
N GLU A 343 5.62 -19.84 11.28
CA GLU A 343 4.57 -20.23 10.34
C GLU A 343 5.15 -20.88 9.07
N TYR A 344 6.28 -20.36 8.57
CA TYR A 344 6.99 -20.95 7.44
C TYR A 344 7.55 -22.34 7.78
N ASN A 345 8.18 -22.48 8.93
CA ASN A 345 8.74 -23.76 9.38
C ASN A 345 7.65 -24.81 9.57
N GLU A 346 6.54 -24.46 10.21
CA GLU A 346 5.42 -25.39 10.41
C GLU A 346 4.69 -25.72 9.09
N GLY A 347 4.53 -24.75 8.19
CA GLY A 347 3.78 -24.93 6.94
C GLY A 347 4.57 -25.61 5.82
N PHE A 348 5.84 -25.26 5.67
CA PHE A 348 6.64 -25.64 4.48
C PHE A 348 7.84 -26.54 4.81
N VAL A 349 8.51 -26.32 5.94
CA VAL A 349 9.75 -27.05 6.27
C VAL A 349 9.44 -28.38 6.95
N TYR A 350 8.56 -28.35 7.95
CA TYR A 350 8.23 -29.48 8.81
C TYR A 350 6.74 -29.86 8.80
N PRO A 351 6.07 -29.96 7.63
CA PRO A 351 4.61 -30.18 7.58
C PRO A 351 4.16 -31.52 8.17
N ARG A 352 5.09 -32.47 8.35
CA ARG A 352 4.81 -33.83 8.87
C ARG A 352 5.33 -34.06 10.28
N ILE A 353 6.06 -33.10 10.85
CA ILE A 353 6.57 -33.18 12.22
C ILE A 353 5.57 -32.40 13.08
N ASN A 354 4.89 -33.11 13.99
CA ASN A 354 3.82 -32.60 14.87
C ASN A 354 2.54 -32.10 14.18
N PRO A 355 1.86 -32.90 13.33
CA PRO A 355 0.53 -32.53 12.85
C PRO A 355 -0.43 -32.46 14.05
N ILE A 356 -1.10 -31.32 14.24
CA ILE A 356 -2.19 -31.18 15.21
C ILE A 356 -3.33 -32.07 14.72
N ARG A 357 -3.45 -33.26 15.30
CA ARG A 357 -4.56 -34.18 15.08
C ARG A 357 -5.54 -33.98 16.21
N HIS A 358 -6.81 -33.83 15.87
CA HIS A 358 -7.90 -33.92 16.84
C HIS A 358 -8.48 -35.32 16.70
N ASP A 359 -8.63 -36.03 17.81
CA ASP A 359 -9.28 -37.33 17.80
C ASP A 359 -10.77 -37.12 17.57
N VAL A 360 -11.24 -37.48 16.37
CA VAL A 360 -12.66 -37.53 16.07
C VAL A 360 -13.12 -38.93 16.42
N GLY A 361 -13.90 -39.05 17.49
CA GLY A 361 -14.62 -40.29 17.78
C GLY A 361 -15.64 -40.56 16.67
N VAL A 362 -15.33 -41.47 15.76
CA VAL A 362 -16.32 -42.00 14.81
C VAL A 362 -17.08 -43.10 15.52
N MET A 363 -18.03 -42.74 16.36
CA MET A 363 -19.03 -43.69 16.83
C MET A 363 -20.14 -43.74 15.78
N THR A 364 -20.20 -44.80 14.98
CA THR A 364 -21.43 -45.14 14.27
C THR A 364 -22.43 -45.57 15.31
N HIS A 365 -23.55 -44.88 15.42
CA HIS A 365 -24.64 -45.30 16.29
C HIS A 365 -25.10 -46.70 15.82
N GLU A 366 -25.21 -47.64 16.74
CA GLU A 366 -25.58 -49.05 16.46
C GLU A 366 -26.96 -49.21 15.78
N SER A 367 -27.78 -48.14 15.73
CA SER A 367 -29.05 -48.12 15.01
C SER A 367 -28.96 -47.80 13.51
N GLU A 368 -27.79 -47.51 12.95
CA GLU A 368 -27.62 -47.25 11.50
C GLU A 368 -27.23 -48.51 10.71
N ILE A 369 -27.35 -49.70 11.31
CA ILE A 369 -27.29 -50.96 10.56
C ILE A 369 -28.60 -51.07 9.78
N VAL A 370 -28.61 -50.53 8.55
CA VAL A 370 -29.68 -50.77 7.59
C VAL A 370 -29.65 -52.25 7.24
N SER A 371 -30.67 -52.99 7.65
CA SER A 371 -30.93 -54.34 7.16
C SER A 371 -31.11 -54.24 5.64
N VAL A 372 -30.24 -54.89 4.87
CA VAL A 372 -30.35 -54.98 3.40
C VAL A 372 -31.51 -55.91 2.99
N TRP A 373 -32.28 -56.41 3.95
CA TRP A 373 -33.23 -57.51 3.81
C TRP A 373 -34.64 -57.22 4.33
N ASP A 374 -34.97 -55.97 4.66
CA ASP A 374 -36.37 -55.56 4.91
C ASP A 374 -37.01 -54.89 3.68
#